data_AF-A0A2D6L7A9-F1
#
_entry.id   AF-A0A2D6L7A9-F1
#
_cell.length_a   1.000
_cell.length_b   1.000
_cell.length_c   1.000
_cell.angle_alpha   90.00
_cell.angle_beta   90.00
_cell.angle_gamma   90.00
#
_symmetry.space_group_name_H-M   'P 1'
#
loop_
_entity.id
_entity.type
_entity.pdbx_description
1 polymer ?
#
loop_
_entity_poly.entity_id
_entity_poly.type
_entity_poly.pdbx_seq_one_letter_code
_entity_poly.pdbx_strand_id
1 'polypeptide(L)'
;MSIETFLIDIGEFIIRLANDRLFLAHFLRNWGWAFFVWPFMWMAHMIFVYYRIADNRSKWKWILLAIDVPKDNEQGPRAVENIFAQLAGAHASQDIEEIHFGGETQKWFSFEIVSIEGYVQFLIWTEKAYRNLIEASIYAQYPDAEITEVEDYTTGVPDTFPNDEWDVWGADFKLVKQQHYPIRSHIEYEDSMSKVYHDPMTALIETMSRMGPGEQLWMQILIKPIGIKWKEAGYELVADLAGKPKKQVKSMMSKAGSIPGQIFDDVMKHGFHLGGAFESEKKDEMPSMLLHLTPGEKVVLEGIERKLSKIGFSCKIRILYVGKKGYFKKSNAVQAIVGSIKQFNTENMNAIIPDMAKTAVTAHYVFKDQRKNWRKNRMMRWYKKRSHWAGTREFVLNTEELATIWHFPVTHEGRAGAPMLSQTKAKKSEAPSYLPTENENPFKSSGQEAASPTSASGDAPSNLPT
;
A
#
# COMPACT_ATOMS: atom_id res chain seq x y z
N MET A 1 30.10 -4.54 45.48
CA MET A 1 28.80 -5.19 45.68
C MET A 1 28.23 -5.46 44.30
N SER A 2 28.13 -6.72 43.89
CA SER A 2 27.68 -7.07 42.53
C SER A 2 26.20 -6.74 42.36
N ILE A 3 25.75 -6.37 41.16
CA ILE A 3 24.32 -6.11 40.88
C ILE A 3 23.47 -7.34 41.25
N GLU A 4 24.03 -8.54 41.13
CA GLU A 4 23.38 -9.79 41.54
C GLU A 4 23.13 -9.86 43.05
N THR A 5 24.08 -9.41 43.89
CA THR A 5 23.89 -9.39 45.36
C THR A 5 22.85 -8.35 45.78
N PHE A 6 22.80 -7.19 45.11
CA PHE A 6 21.77 -6.18 45.34
C PHE A 6 20.36 -6.64 44.94
N LEU A 7 20.23 -7.35 43.82
CA LEU A 7 18.94 -7.90 43.35
C LEU A 7 18.44 -9.04 44.23
N ILE A 8 19.35 -9.87 44.75
CA ILE A 8 19.01 -10.94 45.70
C ILE A 8 18.56 -10.35 47.03
N ASP A 9 19.22 -9.30 47.53
CA ASP A 9 18.80 -8.59 48.76
C ASP A 9 17.44 -7.91 48.61
N ILE A 10 17.14 -7.30 47.47
CA ILE A 10 15.80 -6.76 47.18
C ILE A 10 14.76 -7.88 47.11
N GLY A 11 15.11 -9.02 46.48
CA GLY A 11 14.24 -10.18 46.41
C GLY A 11 13.90 -10.74 47.79
N GLU A 12 14.91 -10.94 48.65
CA GLU A 12 14.72 -11.37 50.04
C GLU A 12 13.94 -10.35 50.86
N PHE A 13 14.19 -9.05 50.68
CA PHE A 13 13.48 -7.98 51.35
C PHE A 13 11.98 -7.97 51.01
N ILE A 14 11.64 -8.12 49.71
CA ILE A 14 10.25 -8.22 49.24
C ILE A 14 9.57 -9.48 49.79
N ILE A 15 10.28 -10.61 49.84
CA ILE A 15 9.75 -11.88 50.38
C ILE A 15 9.48 -11.77 51.88
N ARG A 16 10.36 -11.12 52.65
CA ARG A 16 10.15 -10.87 54.09
C ARG A 16 8.99 -9.92 54.35
N LEU A 17 8.83 -8.87 53.55
CA LEU A 17 7.68 -7.95 53.58
C LEU A 17 6.37 -8.64 53.24
N ALA A 18 6.36 -9.55 52.26
CA ALA A 18 5.17 -10.30 51.87
C ALA A 18 4.75 -11.36 52.90
N ASN A 19 5.71 -11.93 53.65
CA ASN A 19 5.44 -12.94 54.70
C ASN A 19 4.93 -12.35 56.02
N ASP A 20 5.07 -11.04 56.23
CA ASP A 20 4.45 -10.37 57.37
C ASP A 20 2.94 -10.16 57.10
N ARG A 21 2.14 -11.03 57.69
CA ARG A 21 0.67 -11.04 57.57
C ARG A 21 0.04 -9.69 57.95
N LEU A 22 0.66 -8.94 58.87
CA LEU A 22 0.17 -7.62 59.30
C LEU A 22 0.47 -6.55 58.25
N PHE A 23 1.66 -6.59 57.64
CA PHE A 23 2.01 -5.70 56.53
C PHE A 23 1.13 -5.94 55.32
N LEU A 24 0.92 -7.21 54.93
CA LEU A 24 0.06 -7.56 53.79
C LEU A 24 -1.38 -7.11 54.03
N ALA A 25 -1.92 -7.28 55.24
CA ALA A 25 -3.26 -6.81 55.60
C ALA A 25 -3.36 -5.28 55.56
N HIS A 26 -2.35 -4.56 56.05
CA HIS A 26 -2.30 -3.10 56.00
C HIS A 26 -2.16 -2.57 54.56
N PHE A 27 -1.32 -3.21 53.75
CA PHE A 27 -1.11 -2.87 52.35
C PHE A 27 -2.37 -3.14 51.52
N LEU A 28 -3.03 -4.29 51.66
CA LEU A 28 -4.28 -4.58 50.95
C LEU A 28 -5.42 -3.65 51.39
N ARG A 29 -5.48 -3.28 52.67
CA ARG A 29 -6.47 -2.32 53.17
C ARG A 29 -6.26 -0.92 52.62
N ASN A 30 -5.01 -0.44 52.58
CA ASN A 30 -4.71 0.95 52.24
C ASN A 30 -4.42 1.17 50.74
N TRP A 31 -3.91 0.16 50.04
CA TRP A 31 -3.44 0.24 48.66
C TRP A 31 -3.99 -0.89 47.76
N GLY A 32 -4.64 -1.91 48.33
CA GLY A 32 -5.23 -3.01 47.54
C GLY A 32 -6.30 -2.54 46.56
N TRP A 33 -6.99 -1.43 46.85
CA TRP A 33 -7.93 -0.80 45.91
C TRP A 33 -7.23 -0.19 44.68
N ALA A 34 -5.99 0.28 44.80
CA ALA A 34 -5.24 0.86 43.68
C ALA A 34 -4.94 -0.16 42.58
N PHE A 35 -4.77 -1.43 42.95
CA PHE A 35 -4.64 -2.55 42.02
C PHE A 35 -5.89 -2.75 41.15
N PHE A 36 -7.08 -2.42 41.64
CA PHE A 36 -8.32 -2.47 40.87
C PHE A 36 -8.61 -1.17 40.13
N VAL A 37 -8.22 -0.02 40.70
CA VAL A 37 -8.41 1.29 40.05
C VAL A 37 -7.49 1.45 38.84
N TRP A 38 -6.23 1.03 38.90
CA TRP A 38 -5.31 1.15 37.78
C TRP A 38 -5.80 0.49 36.46
N PRO A 39 -6.18 -0.81 36.43
CA PRO A 39 -6.69 -1.43 35.21
C PRO A 39 -8.01 -0.82 34.76
N PHE A 40 -8.85 -0.32 35.69
CA PHE A 40 -10.08 0.37 35.34
C PHE A 40 -9.81 1.73 34.68
N MET A 41 -8.87 2.52 35.22
CA MET A 41 -8.42 3.78 34.63
C MET A 41 -7.77 3.57 33.28
N TRP A 42 -6.94 2.53 33.15
CA TRP A 42 -6.36 2.13 31.87
C TRP A 42 -7.44 1.73 30.86
N MET A 43 -8.42 0.94 31.27
CA MET A 43 -9.56 0.56 30.42
C MET A 43 -10.39 1.78 30.01
N ALA A 44 -10.71 2.68 30.95
CA ALA A 44 -11.45 3.91 30.68
C ALA A 44 -10.69 4.82 29.70
N HIS A 45 -9.38 4.95 29.87
CA HIS A 45 -8.51 5.67 28.94
C HIS A 45 -8.50 5.02 27.55
N MET A 46 -8.38 3.69 27.45
CA MET A 46 -8.44 2.98 26.17
C MET A 46 -9.79 3.15 25.47
N ILE A 47 -10.90 3.12 26.22
CA ILE A 47 -12.25 3.38 25.69
C ILE A 47 -12.37 4.83 25.22
N PHE A 48 -11.84 5.79 25.99
CA PHE A 48 -11.82 7.19 25.62
C PHE A 48 -11.05 7.42 24.32
N VAL A 49 -9.82 6.91 24.21
CA VAL A 49 -9.01 6.98 22.99
C VAL A 49 -9.74 6.32 21.81
N TYR A 50 -10.33 5.14 22.01
CA TYR A 50 -11.10 4.45 20.97
C TYR A 50 -12.31 5.29 20.50
N TYR A 51 -13.03 5.91 21.43
CA TYR A 51 -14.14 6.81 21.12
C TYR A 51 -13.67 8.03 20.32
N ARG A 52 -12.56 8.65 20.72
CA ARG A 52 -11.96 9.80 20.00
C ARG A 52 -11.53 9.41 18.59
N ILE A 53 -10.89 8.26 18.42
CA ILE A 53 -10.54 7.72 17.10
C ILE A 53 -11.80 7.48 16.26
N ALA A 54 -12.85 6.90 16.84
CA ALA A 54 -14.10 6.64 16.12
C ALA A 54 -14.80 7.94 15.68
N ASP A 55 -14.87 8.94 16.57
CA ASP A 55 -15.41 10.27 16.26
C ASP A 55 -14.62 10.94 15.14
N ASN A 56 -13.30 10.95 15.23
CA ASN A 56 -12.45 11.55 14.20
C ASN A 56 -12.60 10.84 12.85
N ARG A 57 -12.63 9.49 12.86
CA ARG A 57 -12.82 8.69 11.65
C ARG A 57 -14.19 8.87 11.00
N SER A 58 -15.23 9.20 11.76
CA SER A 58 -16.57 9.47 11.22
C SER A 58 -16.61 10.72 10.34
N LYS A 59 -15.66 11.64 10.51
CA LYS A 59 -15.54 12.89 9.75
C LYS A 59 -14.85 12.71 8.39
N TRP A 60 -14.20 11.58 8.17
CA TRP A 60 -13.45 11.32 6.95
C TRP A 60 -14.40 11.05 5.77
N LYS A 61 -14.21 11.80 4.68
CA LYS A 61 -15.01 11.64 3.46
C LYS A 61 -14.22 10.84 2.46
N TRP A 62 -14.66 9.62 2.20
CA TRP A 62 -13.98 8.72 1.28
C TRP A 62 -14.54 8.84 -0.13
N ILE A 63 -13.66 8.74 -1.12
CA ILE A 63 -13.98 8.75 -2.54
C ILE A 63 -13.30 7.56 -3.22
N LEU A 64 -13.87 7.11 -4.34
CA LEU A 64 -13.31 6.04 -5.18
C LEU A 64 -13.00 6.61 -6.56
N LEU A 65 -11.76 6.47 -6.99
CA LEU A 65 -11.25 6.99 -8.25
C LEU A 65 -10.96 5.82 -9.20
N ALA A 66 -11.62 5.78 -10.35
CA ALA A 66 -11.25 4.91 -11.47
C ALA A 66 -10.13 5.55 -12.28
N ILE A 67 -9.13 4.75 -12.63
CA ILE A 67 -7.96 5.20 -13.38
C ILE A 67 -7.89 4.40 -14.67
N ASP A 68 -7.97 5.11 -15.78
CA ASP A 68 -7.83 4.56 -17.12
C ASP A 68 -6.54 5.09 -17.75
N VAL A 69 -5.61 4.18 -18.08
CA VAL A 69 -4.35 4.53 -18.73
C VAL A 69 -4.44 4.20 -20.22
N PRO A 70 -3.96 5.08 -21.12
CA PRO A 70 -3.97 4.82 -22.55
C PRO A 70 -3.16 3.56 -22.93
N LYS A 71 -3.56 2.95 -24.06
CA LYS A 71 -2.93 1.71 -24.55
C LYS A 71 -1.46 1.89 -24.94
N ASP A 72 -1.06 3.07 -25.40
CA ASP A 72 0.29 3.31 -25.90
C ASP A 72 1.27 3.73 -24.79
N ASN A 73 0.96 3.36 -23.56
CA ASN A 73 1.78 3.70 -22.41
C ASN A 73 3.02 2.78 -22.32
N GLU A 74 4.20 3.37 -22.48
CA GLU A 74 5.49 2.71 -22.31
C GLU A 74 5.99 2.71 -20.85
N GLN A 75 5.24 3.34 -19.93
CA GLN A 75 5.66 3.47 -18.53
C GLN A 75 5.50 2.14 -17.79
N GLY A 76 6.64 1.57 -17.38
CA GLY A 76 6.70 0.35 -16.60
C GLY A 76 6.44 0.53 -15.09
N PRO A 77 6.62 -0.54 -14.29
CA PRO A 77 6.39 -0.50 -12.84
C PRO A 77 7.22 0.52 -12.08
N ARG A 78 8.39 0.94 -12.61
CA ARG A 78 9.20 2.02 -12.03
C ARG A 78 8.44 3.34 -11.93
N ALA A 79 7.54 3.62 -12.87
CA ALA A 79 6.68 4.79 -12.82
C ALA A 79 5.74 4.70 -11.62
N VAL A 80 5.19 3.52 -11.35
CA VAL A 80 4.33 3.28 -10.18
C VAL A 80 5.11 3.33 -8.86
N GLU A 81 6.38 2.92 -8.83
CA GLU A 81 7.22 3.15 -7.65
C GLU A 81 7.29 4.62 -7.25
N ASN A 82 7.41 5.52 -8.25
CA ASN A 82 7.43 6.96 -8.02
C ASN A 82 6.08 7.46 -7.49
N ILE A 83 4.96 6.90 -7.95
CA ILE A 83 3.62 7.19 -7.40
C ILE A 83 3.62 6.86 -5.91
N PHE A 84 4.00 5.63 -5.52
CA PHE A 84 4.04 5.26 -4.11
C PHE A 84 5.03 6.11 -3.31
N ALA A 85 6.17 6.48 -3.87
CA ALA A 85 7.13 7.37 -3.21
C ALA A 85 6.53 8.75 -2.91
N GLN A 86 5.75 9.33 -3.84
CA GLN A 86 5.05 10.60 -3.59
C GLN A 86 3.94 10.45 -2.54
N LEU A 87 3.23 9.32 -2.52
CA LEU A 87 2.21 9.02 -1.52
C LEU A 87 2.75 8.81 -0.11
N ALA A 88 4.05 8.51 0.02
CA ALA A 88 4.70 8.50 1.32
C ALA A 88 4.65 9.88 1.99
N GLY A 89 4.53 10.97 1.21
CA GLY A 89 4.32 12.33 1.71
C GLY A 89 3.01 12.52 2.48
N ALA A 90 2.05 11.59 2.35
CA ALA A 90 0.83 11.57 3.18
C ALA A 90 1.07 11.03 4.61
N HIS A 91 2.31 10.65 4.95
CA HIS A 91 2.68 10.26 6.30
C HIS A 91 2.57 11.45 7.25
N ALA A 92 1.70 11.34 8.25
CA ALA A 92 1.54 12.31 9.32
C ALA A 92 2.40 11.88 10.53
N SER A 93 3.35 12.72 10.92
CA SER A 93 3.97 12.61 12.24
C SER A 93 2.98 13.17 13.26
N GLN A 94 2.28 12.27 13.97
CA GLN A 94 1.28 12.66 14.97
C GLN A 94 1.90 12.74 16.35
N ASP A 95 1.62 13.83 17.07
CA ASP A 95 2.07 14.00 18.45
C ASP A 95 1.25 13.12 19.42
N ILE A 96 1.81 12.85 20.60
CA ILE A 96 1.15 12.03 21.62
C ILE A 96 -0.23 12.62 21.98
N GLU A 97 -0.34 13.95 22.04
CA GLU A 97 -1.59 14.66 22.31
C GLU A 97 -2.63 14.44 21.20
N GLU A 98 -2.22 14.56 19.93
CA GLU A 98 -3.09 14.36 18.77
C GLU A 98 -3.61 12.91 18.71
N ILE A 99 -2.77 11.94 19.06
CA ILE A 99 -3.16 10.52 19.10
C ILE A 99 -4.16 10.27 20.25
N HIS A 100 -3.86 10.73 21.47
CA HIS A 100 -4.63 10.37 22.66
C HIS A 100 -5.87 11.25 22.88
N PHE A 101 -5.77 12.55 22.62
CA PHE A 101 -6.86 13.51 22.79
C PHE A 101 -7.51 13.90 21.46
N GLY A 102 -6.73 14.03 20.38
CA GLY A 102 -7.28 14.30 19.04
C GLY A 102 -7.97 13.09 18.41
N GLY A 103 -7.56 11.87 18.79
CA GLY A 103 -8.00 10.64 18.12
C GLY A 103 -7.47 10.55 16.69
N GLU A 104 -6.35 11.21 16.42
CA GLU A 104 -5.73 11.18 15.11
C GLU A 104 -5.09 9.82 14.84
N THR A 105 -5.34 9.29 13.65
CA THR A 105 -4.72 8.05 13.19
C THR A 105 -4.27 8.23 11.76
N GLN A 106 -3.14 7.63 11.41
CA GLN A 106 -2.65 7.64 10.04
C GLN A 106 -3.72 7.11 9.07
N LYS A 107 -4.12 7.98 8.14
CA LYS A 107 -5.01 7.63 7.03
C LYS A 107 -4.30 6.64 6.09
N TRP A 108 -5.08 5.81 5.41
CA TRP A 108 -4.60 4.80 4.48
C TRP A 108 -5.35 4.90 3.15
N PHE A 109 -4.80 4.24 2.14
CA PHE A 109 -5.33 4.17 0.79
C PHE A 109 -5.69 2.72 0.46
N SER A 110 -6.61 2.51 -0.47
CA SER A 110 -6.89 1.18 -1.05
C SER A 110 -6.56 1.22 -2.53
N PHE A 111 -5.64 0.37 -2.96
CA PHE A 111 -5.31 0.13 -4.36
C PHE A 111 -6.01 -1.15 -4.78
N GLU A 112 -6.96 -1.04 -5.70
CA GLU A 112 -7.88 -2.12 -6.03
C GLU A 112 -7.79 -2.46 -7.51
N ILE A 113 -7.88 -3.76 -7.80
CA ILE A 113 -8.08 -4.29 -9.15
C ILE A 113 -9.37 -5.09 -9.08
N VAL A 114 -10.35 -4.68 -9.87
CA VAL A 114 -11.72 -5.21 -9.80
C VAL A 114 -12.07 -5.77 -11.16
N SER A 115 -12.58 -6.99 -11.19
CA SER A 115 -13.20 -7.60 -12.34
C SER A 115 -14.68 -7.85 -12.08
N ILE A 116 -15.53 -7.32 -12.97
CA ILE A 116 -16.97 -7.55 -12.97
C ILE A 116 -17.30 -8.12 -14.34
N GLU A 117 -17.72 -9.38 -14.39
CA GLU A 117 -18.08 -10.07 -15.64
C GLU A 117 -16.97 -10.02 -16.70
N GLY A 118 -15.71 -10.05 -16.25
CA GLY A 118 -14.53 -10.01 -17.10
C GLY A 118 -14.01 -8.62 -17.43
N TYR A 119 -14.78 -7.56 -17.12
CA TYR A 119 -14.31 -6.18 -17.26
C TYR A 119 -13.42 -5.79 -16.09
N VAL A 120 -12.16 -5.47 -16.39
CA VAL A 120 -11.12 -5.15 -15.39
C VAL A 120 -10.95 -3.64 -15.26
N GLN A 121 -11.02 -3.14 -14.03
CA GLN A 121 -10.82 -1.73 -13.69
C GLN A 121 -9.80 -1.58 -12.56
N PHE A 122 -8.92 -0.60 -12.70
CA PHE A 122 -8.04 -0.13 -11.62
C PHE A 122 -8.72 0.99 -10.85
N LEU A 123 -8.75 0.86 -9.53
CA LEU A 123 -9.46 1.77 -8.63
C LEU A 123 -8.56 2.17 -7.46
N ILE A 124 -8.65 3.42 -7.04
CA ILE A 124 -8.03 3.91 -5.81
C ILE A 124 -9.11 4.48 -4.90
N TRP A 125 -9.23 3.91 -3.70
CA TRP A 125 -10.04 4.48 -2.63
C TRP A 125 -9.15 5.33 -1.72
N THR A 126 -9.55 6.58 -1.55
CA THR A 126 -8.77 7.58 -0.81
C THR A 126 -9.69 8.55 -0.08
N GLU A 127 -9.15 9.25 0.91
CA GLU A 127 -9.87 10.33 1.57
C GLU A 127 -9.84 11.57 0.68
N LYS A 128 -10.93 12.33 0.64
CA LYS A 128 -11.14 13.45 -0.27
C LYS A 128 -10.03 14.50 -0.19
N ALA A 129 -9.42 14.72 0.98
CA ALA A 129 -8.31 15.67 1.11
C ALA A 129 -7.04 15.23 0.35
N TYR A 130 -6.86 13.93 0.08
CA TYR A 130 -5.73 13.41 -0.70
C TYR A 130 -6.03 13.21 -2.18
N ARG A 131 -7.21 13.62 -2.68
CA ARG A 131 -7.54 13.52 -4.10
C ARG A 131 -6.48 14.17 -4.98
N ASN A 132 -6.14 15.43 -4.69
CA ASN A 132 -5.15 16.19 -5.47
C ASN A 132 -3.76 15.56 -5.42
N LEU A 133 -3.38 14.95 -4.29
CA LEU A 133 -2.11 14.23 -4.17
C LEU A 133 -2.09 13.01 -5.09
N ILE A 134 -3.16 12.20 -5.08
CA ILE A 134 -3.27 11.01 -5.93
C ILE A 134 -3.29 11.40 -7.41
N GLU A 135 -4.12 12.38 -7.79
CA GLU A 135 -4.20 12.87 -9.17
C GLU A 135 -2.83 13.40 -9.64
N ALA A 136 -2.17 14.26 -8.85
CA ALA A 136 -0.86 14.79 -9.20
C ALA A 136 0.19 13.68 -9.35
N SER A 137 0.20 12.68 -8.45
CA SER A 137 1.14 11.56 -8.52
C SER A 137 0.93 10.69 -9.75
N ILE A 138 -0.33 10.43 -10.12
CA ILE A 138 -0.66 9.66 -11.33
C ILE A 138 -0.28 10.48 -12.57
N TYR A 139 -0.73 11.74 -12.68
CA TYR A 139 -0.45 12.58 -13.85
C TYR A 139 1.05 12.85 -14.07
N ALA A 140 1.85 12.89 -13.00
CA ALA A 140 3.29 13.03 -13.11
C ALA A 140 3.98 11.86 -13.82
N GLN A 141 3.36 10.68 -13.82
CA GLN A 141 3.90 9.46 -14.42
C GLN A 141 3.11 9.05 -15.68
N TYR A 142 1.81 9.34 -15.69
CA TYR A 142 0.86 9.04 -16.75
C TYR A 142 0.07 10.31 -17.10
N PRO A 143 0.65 11.24 -17.89
CA PRO A 143 0.00 12.52 -18.19
C PRO A 143 -1.33 12.39 -18.92
N ASP A 144 -1.47 11.35 -19.74
CA ASP A 144 -2.65 11.07 -20.56
C ASP A 144 -3.68 10.17 -19.84
N ALA A 145 -3.51 9.89 -18.54
CA ALA A 145 -4.46 9.07 -17.77
C ALA A 145 -5.79 9.80 -17.56
N GLU A 146 -6.90 9.06 -17.57
CA GLU A 146 -8.22 9.59 -17.23
C GLU A 146 -8.59 9.13 -15.82
N ILE A 147 -8.85 10.09 -14.93
CA ILE A 147 -9.21 9.83 -13.53
C ILE A 147 -10.66 10.28 -13.32
N THR A 148 -11.54 9.34 -12.98
CA THR A 148 -12.97 9.61 -12.77
C THR A 148 -13.40 9.17 -11.38
N GLU A 149 -14.25 9.96 -10.72
CA GLU A 149 -14.87 9.55 -9.45
C GLU A 149 -16.06 8.64 -9.76
N VAL A 150 -16.07 7.45 -9.16
CA VAL A 150 -17.08 6.42 -9.42
C VAL A 150 -17.76 5.98 -8.12
N GLU A 151 -18.95 5.41 -8.24
CA GLU A 151 -19.66 4.82 -7.10
C GLU A 151 -18.97 3.53 -6.64
N ASP A 152 -19.12 3.21 -5.35
CA ASP A 152 -18.52 2.01 -4.77
C ASP A 152 -19.20 0.75 -5.31
N TYR A 153 -18.50 0.02 -6.17
CA TYR A 153 -18.96 -1.24 -6.79
C TYR A 153 -19.42 -2.28 -5.77
N THR A 154 -18.95 -2.20 -4.51
CA THR A 154 -19.35 -3.15 -3.47
C THR A 154 -20.81 -3.00 -3.03
N THR A 155 -21.48 -1.89 -3.37
CA THR A 155 -22.91 -1.65 -3.07
C THR A 155 -23.84 -2.59 -3.82
N GLY A 156 -23.43 -3.07 -5.00
CA GLY A 156 -24.22 -4.00 -5.83
C GLY A 156 -24.30 -5.44 -5.29
N VAL A 157 -23.63 -5.75 -4.17
CA VAL A 157 -23.53 -7.09 -3.58
C VAL A 157 -24.07 -7.09 -2.15
N PRO A 158 -24.82 -8.12 -1.71
CA PRO A 158 -25.40 -8.18 -0.37
C PRO A 158 -24.35 -8.24 0.76
N ASP A 159 -24.71 -7.67 1.91
CA ASP A 159 -23.88 -7.66 3.13
C ASP A 159 -23.99 -8.93 3.96
N THR A 160 -25.13 -9.62 3.85
CA THR A 160 -25.50 -10.75 4.68
C THR A 160 -25.66 -12.02 3.87
N PHE A 161 -24.99 -13.06 4.33
CA PHE A 161 -25.00 -14.42 3.84
C PHE A 161 -25.54 -15.34 4.94
N PRO A 162 -26.34 -16.36 4.60
CA PRO A 162 -26.68 -16.78 3.24
C PRO A 162 -27.63 -15.79 2.55
N ASN A 163 -27.39 -15.54 1.27
CA ASN A 163 -28.28 -14.80 0.39
C ASN A 163 -28.84 -15.78 -0.65
N ASP A 164 -30.01 -15.52 -1.22
CA ASP A 164 -30.62 -16.45 -2.18
C ASP A 164 -29.92 -16.45 -3.53
N GLU A 165 -29.42 -15.31 -3.99
CA GLU A 165 -28.84 -15.12 -5.32
C GLU A 165 -27.31 -15.20 -5.32
N TRP A 166 -26.65 -14.69 -4.26
CA TRP A 166 -25.21 -14.48 -4.23
C TRP A 166 -24.47 -15.44 -3.31
N ASP A 167 -23.25 -15.80 -3.70
CA ASP A 167 -22.25 -16.43 -2.84
C ASP A 167 -20.91 -15.67 -2.89
N VAL A 168 -20.12 -15.81 -1.84
CA VAL A 168 -18.81 -15.17 -1.70
C VAL A 168 -17.79 -16.13 -1.10
N TRP A 169 -16.57 -16.02 -1.62
CA TRP A 169 -15.37 -16.51 -0.98
C TRP A 169 -14.37 -15.36 -0.85
N GLY A 170 -13.54 -15.40 0.19
CA GLY A 170 -12.44 -14.46 0.31
C GLY A 170 -11.43 -14.90 1.34
N ALA A 171 -10.26 -14.27 1.29
CA ALA A 171 -9.17 -14.45 2.24
C ALA A 171 -8.30 -13.19 2.30
N ASP A 172 -7.74 -12.93 3.47
CA ASP A 172 -6.59 -12.03 3.59
C ASP A 172 -5.32 -12.82 3.28
N PHE A 173 -4.30 -12.16 2.76
CA PHE A 173 -3.01 -12.76 2.49
C PHE A 173 -1.99 -12.38 3.57
N LYS A 174 -0.97 -13.23 3.73
CA LYS A 174 0.15 -13.04 4.64
C LYS A 174 1.47 -13.42 3.99
N LEU A 175 2.54 -12.89 4.55
CA LEU A 175 3.90 -13.34 4.26
C LEU A 175 4.20 -14.65 5.01
N VAL A 176 4.98 -15.52 4.38
CA VAL A 176 5.44 -16.79 4.97
C VAL A 176 6.60 -16.56 5.93
N LYS A 177 7.59 -15.75 5.51
CA LYS A 177 8.76 -15.38 6.32
C LYS A 177 8.54 -14.02 6.99
N GLN A 178 9.50 -13.62 7.81
CA GLN A 178 9.50 -12.28 8.42
C GLN A 178 9.40 -11.19 7.35
N GLN A 179 8.77 -10.06 7.69
CA GLN A 179 8.44 -9.00 6.73
C GLN A 179 9.66 -8.34 6.05
N HIS A 180 10.86 -8.51 6.61
CA HIS A 180 12.09 -7.97 6.07
C HIS A 180 12.65 -8.75 4.88
N TYR A 181 12.25 -10.02 4.70
CA TYR A 181 12.53 -10.75 3.47
C TYR A 181 11.67 -10.18 2.33
N PRO A 182 12.26 -9.83 1.18
CA PRO A 182 11.50 -9.30 0.07
C PRO A 182 10.70 -10.38 -0.68
N ILE A 183 9.65 -9.96 -1.37
CA ILE A 183 9.05 -10.74 -2.46
C ILE A 183 9.83 -10.50 -3.76
N ARG A 184 9.55 -11.30 -4.80
CA ARG A 184 10.13 -11.08 -6.12
C ARG A 184 9.73 -9.71 -6.65
N SER A 185 10.71 -8.93 -7.07
CA SER A 185 10.53 -7.58 -7.61
C SER A 185 10.39 -7.57 -9.13
N HIS A 186 9.73 -6.56 -9.68
CA HIS A 186 9.69 -6.26 -11.12
C HIS A 186 11.08 -6.22 -11.78
N ILE A 187 12.13 -5.80 -11.07
CA ILE A 187 13.52 -5.79 -11.59
C ILE A 187 13.98 -7.21 -11.97
N GLU A 188 13.49 -8.24 -11.27
CA GLU A 188 13.82 -9.65 -11.51
C GLU A 188 13.00 -10.29 -12.65
N TYR A 189 12.12 -9.52 -13.29
CA TYR A 189 11.40 -9.93 -14.50
C TYR A 189 11.93 -9.24 -15.77
N GLU A 190 12.88 -8.31 -15.64
CA GLU A 190 13.66 -7.78 -16.75
C GLU A 190 14.74 -8.81 -17.11
N ASP A 191 14.70 -9.37 -18.31
CA ASP A 191 15.81 -10.22 -18.77
C ASP A 191 17.05 -9.36 -19.04
N SER A 192 18.11 -9.65 -18.28
CA SER A 192 19.41 -8.97 -18.35
C SER A 192 20.04 -8.91 -19.75
N MET A 193 19.71 -9.86 -20.63
CA MET A 193 20.31 -9.97 -21.97
C MET A 193 19.44 -9.34 -23.06
N SER A 194 18.15 -9.63 -23.05
CA SER A 194 17.22 -9.18 -24.11
C SER A 194 16.55 -7.84 -23.79
N LYS A 195 16.62 -7.37 -22.53
CA LYS A 195 15.86 -6.22 -21.99
C LYS A 195 14.35 -6.33 -22.22
N VAL A 196 13.85 -7.52 -22.52
CA VAL A 196 12.41 -7.78 -22.59
C VAL A 196 11.91 -7.92 -21.16
N TYR A 197 10.90 -7.11 -20.84
CA TYR A 197 10.23 -7.15 -19.56
C TYR A 197 9.02 -8.07 -19.64
N HIS A 198 9.04 -9.17 -18.88
CA HIS A 198 7.91 -10.08 -18.78
C HIS A 198 7.02 -9.69 -17.61
N ASP A 199 5.90 -9.03 -17.91
CA ASP A 199 5.06 -8.43 -16.89
C ASP A 199 4.26 -9.48 -16.09
N PRO A 200 4.47 -9.59 -14.76
CA PRO A 200 3.67 -10.49 -13.93
C PRO A 200 2.19 -10.05 -13.81
N MET A 201 1.84 -8.76 -13.95
CA MET A 201 0.44 -8.32 -13.91
C MET A 201 -0.41 -8.89 -15.05
N THR A 202 0.21 -9.21 -16.19
CA THR A 202 -0.49 -9.82 -17.34
C THR A 202 -1.21 -11.11 -16.92
N ALA A 203 -0.56 -12.00 -16.17
CA ALA A 203 -1.17 -13.26 -15.72
C ALA A 203 -2.35 -13.04 -14.74
N LEU A 204 -2.26 -12.02 -13.89
CA LEU A 204 -3.36 -11.66 -12.98
C LEU A 204 -4.54 -11.09 -13.77
N ILE A 205 -4.30 -10.09 -14.64
CA ILE A 205 -5.33 -9.43 -15.43
C ILE A 205 -6.02 -10.43 -16.38
N GLU A 206 -5.27 -11.34 -17.00
CA GLU A 206 -5.83 -12.38 -17.85
C GLU A 206 -6.68 -13.40 -17.06
N THR A 207 -6.34 -13.65 -15.79
CA THR A 207 -7.21 -14.45 -14.91
C THR A 207 -8.50 -13.70 -14.60
N MET A 208 -8.38 -12.41 -14.32
CA MET A 208 -9.51 -11.53 -14.00
C MET A 208 -10.43 -11.30 -15.21
N SER A 209 -9.91 -11.25 -16.43
CA SER A 209 -10.69 -11.02 -17.64
C SER A 209 -11.47 -12.25 -18.12
N ARG A 210 -11.11 -13.45 -17.64
CA ARG A 210 -11.82 -14.70 -17.93
C ARG A 210 -13.07 -14.93 -17.07
N MET A 211 -13.36 -14.05 -16.11
CA MET A 211 -14.56 -14.15 -15.29
C MET A 211 -15.82 -14.06 -16.17
N GLY A 212 -16.78 -14.98 -15.98
CA GLY A 212 -18.00 -15.01 -16.77
C GLY A 212 -19.10 -14.07 -16.26
N PRO A 213 -20.24 -14.00 -16.96
CA PRO A 213 -21.40 -13.24 -16.51
C PRO A 213 -21.87 -13.66 -15.11
N GLY A 214 -22.16 -12.70 -14.23
CA GLY A 214 -22.52 -12.96 -12.84
C GLY A 214 -21.37 -13.38 -11.92
N GLU A 215 -20.12 -13.38 -12.38
CA GLU A 215 -18.92 -13.57 -11.56
C GLU A 215 -18.16 -12.25 -11.39
N GLN A 216 -17.62 -12.03 -10.21
CA GLN A 216 -16.82 -10.86 -9.88
C GLN A 216 -15.63 -11.26 -9.02
N LEU A 217 -14.51 -10.60 -9.25
CA LEU A 217 -13.26 -10.84 -8.55
C LEU A 217 -12.64 -9.51 -8.16
N TRP A 218 -12.41 -9.31 -6.87
CA TRP A 218 -11.94 -8.06 -6.32
C TRP A 218 -10.66 -8.29 -5.53
N MET A 219 -9.58 -7.64 -5.95
CA MET A 219 -8.31 -7.60 -5.24
C MET A 219 -8.13 -6.22 -4.61
N GLN A 220 -7.81 -6.20 -3.33
CA GLN A 220 -7.65 -5.00 -2.52
C GLN A 220 -6.29 -5.01 -1.83
N ILE A 221 -5.52 -3.96 -2.03
CA ILE A 221 -4.25 -3.71 -1.36
C ILE A 221 -4.41 -2.44 -0.55
N LEU A 222 -4.62 -2.60 0.76
CA LEU A 222 -4.64 -1.47 1.68
C LEU A 222 -3.19 -1.08 1.98
N ILE A 223 -2.86 0.19 1.79
CA ILE A 223 -1.53 0.73 2.11
C ILE A 223 -1.65 1.89 3.08
N LYS A 224 -0.80 1.90 4.09
CA LYS A 224 -0.70 2.96 5.08
C LYS A 224 0.75 3.44 5.14
N PRO A 225 1.02 4.74 4.90
CA PRO A 225 2.36 5.29 5.06
C PRO A 225 2.88 5.01 6.47
N ILE A 226 4.15 4.63 6.62
CA ILE A 226 4.79 4.39 7.92
C ILE A 226 6.16 5.06 8.00
N GLY A 227 6.56 5.42 9.21
CA GLY A 227 7.89 5.95 9.50
C GLY A 227 9.00 4.89 9.42
N ILE A 228 10.22 5.28 9.80
CA ILE A 228 11.44 4.49 9.57
C ILE A 228 11.64 3.34 10.59
N LYS A 229 10.90 3.32 11.71
CA LYS A 229 11.08 2.37 12.83
C LYS A 229 11.13 0.89 12.43
N TRP A 230 10.41 0.48 11.38
CA TRP A 230 10.41 -0.92 10.93
C TRP A 230 11.78 -1.38 10.37
N LYS A 231 12.62 -0.43 9.92
CA LYS A 231 13.93 -0.72 9.35
C LYS A 231 14.95 -1.17 10.39
N GLU A 232 14.82 -0.75 11.65
CA GLU A 232 15.73 -1.11 12.75
C GLU A 232 15.81 -2.64 12.94
N ALA A 233 14.65 -3.29 13.03
CA ALA A 233 14.57 -4.75 13.11
C ALA A 233 15.11 -5.46 11.85
N GLY A 234 15.12 -4.77 10.71
CA GLY A 234 15.71 -5.29 9.46
C GLY A 234 17.23 -5.22 9.46
N TYR A 235 17.81 -4.12 9.93
CA TYR A 235 19.26 -4.01 10.10
C TYR A 235 19.78 -4.97 11.17
N GLU A 236 19.00 -5.25 12.22
CA GLU A 236 19.31 -6.31 13.19
C GLU A 236 19.33 -7.69 12.52
N LEU A 237 18.35 -7.98 11.66
CA LEU A 237 18.33 -9.23 10.88
C LEU A 237 19.54 -9.35 9.93
N VAL A 238 19.92 -8.26 9.26
CA VAL A 238 21.12 -8.22 8.40
C VAL A 238 22.38 -8.47 9.23
N ALA A 239 22.50 -7.87 10.41
CA ALA A 239 23.62 -8.10 11.31
C ALA A 239 23.70 -9.56 11.80
N ASP A 240 22.56 -10.17 12.12
CA ASP A 240 22.43 -11.57 12.51
C ASP A 240 22.85 -12.51 11.36
N LEU A 241 22.41 -12.23 10.14
CA LEU A 241 22.76 -13.01 8.94
C LEU A 241 24.22 -12.84 8.52
N ALA A 242 24.80 -11.65 8.73
CA ALA A 242 26.21 -11.37 8.48
C ALA A 242 27.16 -11.95 9.56
N GLY A 243 26.62 -12.66 10.56
CA GLY A 243 27.42 -13.36 11.57
C GLY A 243 27.99 -12.46 12.68
N LYS A 244 27.48 -11.23 12.86
CA LYS A 244 27.90 -10.40 14.00
C LYS A 244 27.51 -11.10 15.31
N PRO A 245 28.42 -11.24 16.30
CA PRO A 245 28.07 -11.84 17.58
C PRO A 245 26.96 -11.01 18.23
N LYS A 246 25.82 -11.66 18.51
CA LYS A 246 24.68 -11.05 19.19
C LYS A 246 25.16 -10.33 20.45
N LYS A 247 25.10 -8.99 20.46
CA LYS A 247 24.93 -8.28 21.72
C LYS A 247 23.56 -8.72 22.24
N GLN A 248 23.54 -9.76 23.06
CA GLN A 248 22.35 -10.15 23.79
C GLN A 248 21.85 -8.91 24.52
N VAL A 249 20.81 -8.28 23.98
CA VAL A 249 20.02 -7.31 24.74
C VAL A 249 19.35 -8.15 25.80
N LYS A 250 20.01 -8.25 26.96
CA LYS A 250 19.44 -8.86 28.16
C LYS A 250 18.05 -8.28 28.35
N SER A 251 17.12 -9.21 28.52
CA SER A 251 15.69 -9.03 28.74
C SER A 251 15.35 -7.73 29.48
N MET A 252 14.34 -7.06 28.93
CA MET A 252 13.77 -5.78 29.30
C MET A 252 13.16 -5.78 30.72
N MET A 253 14.01 -5.84 31.76
CA MET A 253 13.62 -5.61 33.17
C MET A 253 14.79 -5.10 34.03
N SER A 254 15.70 -4.28 33.48
CA SER A 254 16.78 -3.67 34.28
C SER A 254 17.25 -2.29 33.79
N LYS A 255 16.39 -1.51 33.11
CA LYS A 255 16.68 -0.10 32.80
C LYS A 255 15.47 0.79 33.12
N ALA A 256 15.19 0.95 34.41
CA ALA A 256 14.66 2.21 34.89
C ALA A 256 15.88 3.13 35.10
N GLY A 257 16.03 4.15 34.25
CA GLY A 257 17.03 5.20 34.41
C GLY A 257 18.11 5.22 33.32
N SER A 258 18.13 6.31 32.56
CA SER A 258 19.15 6.75 31.60
C SER A 258 19.32 5.93 30.30
N ILE A 259 18.55 6.31 29.29
CA ILE A 259 19.14 6.47 27.95
C ILE A 259 19.61 7.93 27.90
N PRO A 260 20.93 8.22 27.83
CA PRO A 260 21.41 9.59 27.67
C PRO A 260 20.91 10.16 26.33
N GLY A 261 20.30 11.34 26.39
CA GLY A 261 19.73 12.05 25.23
C GLY A 261 20.73 12.42 24.12
N GLN A 262 22.02 12.12 24.29
CA GLN A 262 23.07 12.39 23.30
C GLN A 262 22.94 11.51 22.04
N ILE A 263 22.42 10.28 22.15
CA ILE A 263 22.23 9.41 20.96
C ILE A 263 21.12 9.96 20.05
N PHE A 264 20.12 10.64 20.63
CA PHE A 264 19.04 11.27 19.88
C PHE A 264 19.49 12.60 19.26
N ASP A 265 20.31 13.37 19.98
CA ASP A 265 20.83 14.65 19.52
C ASP A 265 21.88 14.52 18.40
N ASP A 266 22.74 13.48 18.44
CA ASP A 266 23.75 13.26 17.40
C ASP A 266 23.15 12.78 16.08
N VAL A 267 22.13 11.93 16.13
CA VAL A 267 21.43 11.45 14.92
C VAL A 267 20.63 12.57 14.25
N MET A 268 20.09 13.51 15.04
CA MET A 268 19.39 14.69 14.52
C MET A 268 20.33 15.79 14.04
N LYS A 269 21.46 16.03 14.72
CA LYS A 269 22.44 17.07 14.33
C LYS A 269 23.32 16.66 13.14
N HIS A 270 23.57 15.36 12.93
CA HIS A 270 24.37 14.87 11.79
C HIS A 270 23.54 14.44 10.58
N GLY A 271 22.22 14.67 10.62
CA GLY A 271 21.29 14.35 9.53
C GLY A 271 21.36 15.25 8.30
N PHE A 272 22.32 16.18 8.18
CA PHE A 272 22.39 17.12 7.04
C PHE A 272 23.79 17.67 6.72
N HIS A 273 24.87 16.87 6.84
CA HIS A 273 26.17 17.26 6.27
C HIS A 273 26.81 16.17 5.42
N LEU A 274 26.84 16.47 4.12
CA LEU A 274 27.66 15.84 3.09
C LEU A 274 29.15 15.91 3.49
N GLY A 275 29.83 14.76 3.48
CA GLY A 275 31.28 14.64 3.27
C GLY A 275 32.22 15.02 4.44
N GLY A 276 32.88 14.03 5.02
CA GLY A 276 34.15 14.24 5.73
C GLY A 276 34.33 13.45 7.03
N ALA A 277 35.18 12.42 6.95
CA ALA A 277 36.02 11.86 8.02
C ALA A 277 35.36 11.51 9.37
N PHE A 278 34.86 10.27 9.48
CA PHE A 278 35.04 9.52 10.73
C PHE A 278 36.31 8.68 10.62
N GLU A 279 37.25 9.02 11.47
CA GLU A 279 38.53 8.35 11.69
C GLU A 279 38.28 6.88 12.04
N SER A 280 38.79 6.00 11.18
CA SER A 280 38.56 4.57 11.27
C SER A 280 39.62 3.91 12.15
N GLU A 281 39.26 3.55 13.38
CA GLU A 281 39.92 2.45 14.07
C GLU A 281 39.06 1.18 14.00
N LYS A 282 39.67 0.13 13.44
CA LYS A 282 39.18 -1.24 13.19
C LYS A 282 38.23 -1.43 11.99
N LYS A 283 38.72 -1.08 10.81
CA LYS A 283 38.50 -1.90 9.61
C LYS A 283 39.51 -3.04 9.68
N ASP A 284 39.07 -4.27 9.98
CA ASP A 284 39.74 -5.49 9.48
C ASP A 284 38.94 -6.79 9.68
N GLU A 285 37.81 -6.79 10.41
CA GLU A 285 37.02 -8.03 10.59
C GLU A 285 35.68 -8.06 9.80
N MET A 286 35.23 -6.94 9.24
CA MET A 286 34.01 -6.93 8.40
C MET A 286 34.17 -7.52 6.98
N PRO A 287 35.34 -7.47 6.30
CA PRO A 287 35.48 -8.04 4.96
C PRO A 287 35.54 -9.57 4.92
N SER A 288 36.00 -10.23 5.99
CA SER A 288 36.30 -11.67 5.97
C SER A 288 35.07 -12.56 6.12
N MET A 289 34.05 -12.15 6.89
CA MET A 289 32.83 -12.97 7.07
C MET A 289 31.85 -12.88 5.89
N LEU A 290 31.80 -11.75 5.17
CA LEU A 290 31.03 -11.63 3.93
C LEU A 290 31.60 -12.52 2.81
N LEU A 291 32.89 -12.85 2.86
CA LEU A 291 33.55 -13.78 1.94
C LEU A 291 33.22 -15.25 2.23
N HIS A 292 32.68 -15.57 3.41
CA HIS A 292 32.30 -16.93 3.81
C HIS A 292 30.80 -17.24 3.63
N LEU A 293 30.00 -16.27 3.18
CA LEU A 293 28.59 -16.52 2.87
C LEU A 293 28.45 -17.36 1.60
N THR A 294 27.50 -18.28 1.61
CA THR A 294 27.14 -18.99 0.38
C THR A 294 26.56 -18.01 -0.65
N PRO A 295 26.68 -18.27 -1.96
CA PRO A 295 26.11 -17.39 -2.99
C PRO A 295 24.61 -17.13 -2.79
N GLY A 296 23.85 -18.12 -2.29
CA GLY A 296 22.43 -17.97 -1.98
C GLY A 296 22.15 -17.04 -0.80
N GLU A 297 22.94 -17.12 0.26
CA GLU A 297 22.83 -16.22 1.42
C GLU A 297 23.18 -14.78 1.05
N LYS A 298 24.18 -14.59 0.18
CA LYS A 298 24.57 -13.28 -0.33
C LYS A 298 23.41 -12.61 -1.08
N VAL A 299 22.73 -13.34 -1.97
CA VAL A 299 21.55 -12.83 -2.70
C VAL A 299 20.41 -12.45 -1.75
N VAL A 300 20.20 -13.24 -0.70
CA VAL A 300 19.18 -12.92 0.32
C VAL A 300 19.55 -11.67 1.11
N LEU A 301 20.82 -11.52 1.51
CA LEU A 301 21.32 -10.35 2.24
C LEU A 301 21.17 -9.07 1.41
N GLU A 302 21.63 -9.11 0.15
CA GLU A 302 21.49 -8.00 -0.79
C GLU A 302 20.02 -7.64 -1.04
N GLY A 303 19.15 -8.65 -1.14
CA GLY A 303 17.70 -8.45 -1.28
C GLY A 303 17.08 -7.74 -0.06
N ILE A 304 17.48 -8.12 1.16
CA ILE A 304 17.01 -7.46 2.39
C ILE A 304 17.52 -6.02 2.45
N GLU A 305 18.80 -5.78 2.13
CA GLU A 305 19.37 -4.42 2.11
C GLU A 305 18.68 -3.53 1.07
N ARG A 306 18.41 -4.06 -0.13
CA ARG A 306 17.64 -3.37 -1.18
C ARG A 306 16.22 -3.05 -0.70
N LYS A 307 15.57 -3.97 0.02
CA LYS A 307 14.25 -3.71 0.60
C LYS A 307 14.27 -2.58 1.62
N LEU A 308 15.28 -2.56 2.49
CA LEU A 308 15.46 -1.57 3.55
C LEU A 308 15.86 -0.19 3.03
N SER A 309 16.52 -0.09 1.87
CA SER A 309 16.90 1.22 1.30
C SER A 309 15.69 2.01 0.81
N LYS A 310 14.60 1.35 0.41
CA LYS A 310 13.38 1.97 -0.11
C LYS A 310 12.39 2.41 0.97
N ILE A 311 11.38 3.18 0.58
CA ILE A 311 10.29 3.60 1.46
C ILE A 311 9.35 2.40 1.69
N GLY A 312 8.91 2.21 2.94
CA GLY A 312 8.02 1.12 3.34
C GLY A 312 6.61 1.61 3.63
N PHE A 313 5.64 0.75 3.36
CA PHE A 313 4.22 0.94 3.70
C PHE A 313 3.74 -0.24 4.52
N SER A 314 2.90 0.01 5.52
CA SER A 314 2.14 -1.07 6.17
C SER A 314 1.02 -1.50 5.23
N CYS A 315 1.00 -2.77 4.87
CA CYS A 315 0.17 -3.30 3.80
C CYS A 315 -0.75 -4.42 4.30
N LYS A 316 -1.90 -4.52 3.66
CA LYS A 316 -2.82 -5.66 3.79
C LYS A 316 -3.45 -5.98 2.45
N ILE A 317 -3.25 -7.21 2.00
CA ILE A 317 -3.82 -7.71 0.75
C ILE A 317 -5.04 -8.58 1.09
N ARG A 318 -6.17 -8.29 0.45
CA ARG A 318 -7.44 -9.00 0.62
C ARG A 318 -8.05 -9.28 -0.74
N ILE A 319 -8.57 -10.49 -0.92
CA ILE A 319 -9.25 -10.88 -2.15
C ILE A 319 -10.63 -11.42 -1.83
N LEU A 320 -11.61 -10.95 -2.61
CA LEU A 320 -12.96 -11.47 -2.65
C LEU A 320 -13.28 -11.99 -4.04
N TYR A 321 -13.87 -13.17 -4.09
CA TYR A 321 -14.54 -13.69 -5.27
C TYR A 321 -16.02 -13.81 -4.94
N VAL A 322 -16.84 -13.08 -5.69
CA VAL A 322 -18.27 -12.94 -5.49
C VAL A 322 -18.95 -13.42 -6.77
N GLY A 323 -20.04 -14.16 -6.66
CA GLY A 323 -20.80 -14.51 -7.85
C GLY A 323 -22.20 -15.00 -7.55
N LYS A 324 -23.05 -14.96 -8.56
CA LYS A 324 -24.39 -15.55 -8.49
C LYS A 324 -24.26 -17.07 -8.32
N LYS A 325 -25.05 -17.68 -7.43
CA LYS A 325 -24.93 -19.10 -7.06
C LYS A 325 -24.87 -20.07 -8.24
N GLY A 326 -25.60 -19.78 -9.33
CA GLY A 326 -25.61 -20.62 -10.54
C GLY A 326 -24.29 -20.59 -11.33
N TYR A 327 -23.54 -19.50 -11.24
CA TYR A 327 -22.28 -19.28 -11.97
C TYR A 327 -21.04 -19.37 -11.05
N PHE A 328 -21.24 -19.45 -9.73
CA PHE A 328 -20.17 -19.39 -8.74
C PHE A 328 -19.27 -20.64 -8.74
N LYS A 329 -18.13 -20.54 -9.42
CA LYS A 329 -17.11 -21.61 -9.52
C LYS A 329 -15.94 -21.34 -8.58
N LYS A 330 -16.19 -21.51 -7.27
CA LYS A 330 -15.20 -21.26 -6.21
C LYS A 330 -13.82 -21.89 -6.49
N SER A 331 -13.74 -23.18 -6.79
CA SER A 331 -12.44 -23.87 -6.87
C SER A 331 -11.56 -23.29 -7.97
N ASN A 332 -12.15 -23.04 -9.14
CA ASN A 332 -11.42 -22.58 -10.32
C ASN A 332 -10.95 -21.14 -10.14
N ALA A 333 -11.84 -20.25 -9.71
CA ALA A 333 -11.50 -18.85 -9.48
C ALA A 333 -10.38 -18.72 -8.43
N VAL A 334 -10.54 -19.39 -7.28
CA VAL A 334 -9.57 -19.31 -6.18
C VAL A 334 -8.21 -19.87 -6.59
N GLN A 335 -8.16 -21.02 -7.27
CA GLN A 335 -6.90 -21.61 -7.70
C GLN A 335 -6.20 -20.75 -8.77
N ALA A 336 -6.95 -20.15 -9.69
CA ALA A 336 -6.39 -19.28 -10.71
C ALA A 336 -5.75 -18.02 -10.09
N ILE A 337 -6.42 -17.36 -9.14
CA ILE A 337 -5.90 -16.17 -8.45
C ILE A 337 -4.70 -16.51 -7.56
N VAL A 338 -4.80 -17.58 -6.78
CA VAL A 338 -3.68 -18.02 -5.94
C VAL A 338 -2.50 -18.44 -6.82
N GLY A 339 -2.77 -19.01 -7.99
CA GLY A 339 -1.77 -19.32 -9.01
C GLY A 339 -1.06 -18.09 -9.56
N SER A 340 -1.81 -17.05 -9.94
CA SER A 340 -1.20 -15.80 -10.44
C SER A 340 -0.39 -15.10 -9.35
N ILE A 341 -0.85 -15.07 -8.10
CA ILE A 341 -0.10 -14.45 -6.99
C ILE A 341 1.18 -15.22 -6.64
N LYS A 342 1.22 -16.54 -6.88
CA LYS A 342 2.42 -17.33 -6.61
C LYS A 342 3.64 -16.90 -7.43
N GLN A 343 3.45 -16.23 -8.57
CA GLN A 343 4.58 -15.79 -9.40
C GLN A 343 5.47 -14.76 -8.68
N PHE A 344 4.94 -14.02 -7.70
CA PHE A 344 5.69 -13.05 -6.89
C PHE A 344 6.53 -13.70 -5.79
N ASN A 345 6.42 -15.01 -5.62
CA ASN A 345 7.10 -15.74 -4.56
C ASN A 345 8.47 -16.22 -5.04
N THR A 346 9.45 -16.19 -4.13
CA THR A 346 10.76 -16.82 -4.34
C THR A 346 11.04 -17.79 -3.20
N GLU A 347 11.59 -18.96 -3.49
CA GLU A 347 11.81 -20.02 -2.47
C GLU A 347 12.83 -19.60 -1.39
N ASN A 348 13.91 -18.95 -1.80
CA ASN A 348 14.94 -18.43 -0.90
C ASN A 348 14.49 -17.16 -0.15
N MET A 349 13.52 -16.41 -0.66
CA MET A 349 13.00 -15.17 -0.05
C MET A 349 11.56 -15.35 0.47
N ASN A 350 10.71 -14.32 0.35
CA ASN A 350 9.35 -14.35 0.90
C ASN A 350 8.31 -14.80 -0.12
N ALA A 351 7.15 -15.18 0.41
CA ALA A 351 6.01 -15.62 -0.37
C ALA A 351 4.72 -15.05 0.20
N ILE A 352 3.81 -14.64 -0.69
CA ILE A 352 2.46 -14.18 -0.37
C ILE A 352 1.52 -15.39 -0.50
N ILE A 353 0.86 -15.75 0.62
CA ILE A 353 -0.08 -16.87 0.67
C ILE A 353 -1.41 -16.47 1.31
N PRO A 354 -2.54 -17.08 0.91
CA PRO A 354 -3.82 -16.84 1.58
C PRO A 354 -3.78 -17.39 3.02
N ASP A 355 -4.31 -16.62 3.98
CA ASP A 355 -4.39 -17.03 5.38
C ASP A 355 -5.58 -17.96 5.62
N MET A 356 -5.39 -19.21 5.20
CA MET A 356 -6.40 -20.27 5.27
C MET A 356 -6.88 -20.60 6.69
N ALA A 357 -6.05 -20.31 7.70
CA ALA A 357 -6.35 -20.62 9.10
C ALA A 357 -7.30 -19.59 9.73
N LYS A 358 -7.05 -18.29 9.53
CA LYS A 358 -7.72 -17.22 10.27
C LYS A 358 -8.84 -16.54 9.49
N THR A 359 -8.60 -16.19 8.23
CA THR A 359 -9.47 -15.25 7.49
C THR A 359 -10.20 -15.89 6.33
N ALA A 360 -9.66 -16.96 5.73
CA ALA A 360 -10.33 -17.62 4.61
C ALA A 360 -11.75 -18.10 4.97
N VAL A 361 -12.66 -17.94 4.01
CA VAL A 361 -14.04 -18.48 4.07
C VAL A 361 -14.01 -20.00 3.83
N THR A 362 -13.45 -20.69 4.81
CA THR A 362 -13.37 -22.14 4.92
C THR A 362 -13.79 -22.53 6.34
N ALA A 363 -14.51 -23.63 6.45
CA ALA A 363 -14.79 -24.25 7.74
C ALA A 363 -14.82 -25.75 7.54
N HIS A 364 -14.16 -26.47 8.45
CA HIS A 364 -14.12 -27.91 8.49
C HIS A 364 -14.81 -28.38 9.77
N TYR A 365 -15.62 -29.44 9.66
CA TYR A 365 -16.37 -30.06 10.77
C TYR A 365 -17.42 -29.12 11.42
N VAL A 366 -18.20 -29.60 12.40
CA VAL A 366 -19.15 -28.89 13.31
C VAL A 366 -19.76 -27.56 12.82
N PHE A 367 -21.09 -27.48 12.67
CA PHE A 367 -21.81 -26.25 12.24
C PHE A 367 -21.16 -25.54 11.04
N LYS A 368 -20.71 -26.34 10.06
CA LYS A 368 -19.90 -25.90 8.92
C LYS A 368 -20.54 -24.72 8.19
N ASP A 369 -21.83 -24.79 7.92
CA ASP A 369 -22.51 -23.78 7.10
C ASP A 369 -22.79 -22.50 7.88
N GLN A 370 -23.18 -22.58 9.15
CA GLN A 370 -23.30 -21.41 10.02
C GLN A 370 -21.97 -20.67 10.18
N ARG A 371 -20.88 -21.40 10.44
CA ARG A 371 -19.54 -20.80 10.57
C ARG A 371 -19.03 -20.23 9.25
N LYS A 372 -19.30 -20.89 8.12
CA LYS A 372 -19.00 -20.34 6.79
C LYS A 372 -19.76 -19.04 6.55
N ASN A 373 -21.06 -19.01 6.80
CA ASN A 373 -21.89 -17.82 6.60
C ASN A 373 -21.44 -16.66 7.50
N TRP A 374 -21.10 -16.94 8.77
CA TRP A 374 -20.48 -15.94 9.64
C TRP A 374 -19.15 -15.41 9.09
N ARG A 375 -18.28 -16.28 8.56
CA ARG A 375 -17.03 -15.87 7.91
C ARG A 375 -17.26 -15.07 6.63
N LYS A 376 -18.27 -15.40 5.81
CA LYS A 376 -18.69 -14.63 4.63
C LYS A 376 -19.07 -13.21 5.03
N ASN A 377 -19.96 -13.06 6.02
CA ASN A 377 -20.42 -11.77 6.52
C ASN A 377 -19.27 -10.94 7.08
N ARG A 378 -18.38 -11.58 7.83
CA ARG A 378 -17.20 -10.95 8.41
C ARG A 378 -16.25 -10.45 7.33
N MET A 379 -15.96 -11.28 6.33
CA MET A 379 -15.06 -10.96 5.22
C MET A 379 -15.64 -9.84 4.34
N MET A 380 -16.91 -9.93 3.96
CA MET A 380 -17.61 -8.88 3.20
C MET A 380 -17.59 -7.55 3.93
N ARG A 381 -17.92 -7.54 5.23
CA ARG A 381 -17.87 -6.33 6.05
C ARG A 381 -16.48 -5.70 6.09
N TRP A 382 -15.44 -6.51 6.21
CA TRP A 382 -14.06 -6.01 6.25
C TRP A 382 -13.62 -5.41 4.92
N TYR A 383 -13.98 -6.08 3.82
CA TYR A 383 -13.70 -5.63 2.47
C TYR A 383 -14.38 -4.29 2.16
N LYS A 384 -15.70 -4.21 2.36
CA LYS A 384 -16.48 -2.98 2.13
C LYS A 384 -16.01 -1.80 2.97
N LYS A 385 -15.70 -2.06 4.24
CA LYS A 385 -15.16 -1.02 5.14
C LYS A 385 -13.69 -0.67 4.85
N ARG A 386 -13.03 -1.32 3.89
CA ARG A 386 -11.60 -1.18 3.58
C ARG A 386 -10.76 -1.19 4.85
N SER A 387 -11.09 -2.13 5.74
CA SER A 387 -10.60 -2.10 7.12
C SER A 387 -9.15 -2.56 7.18
N HIS A 388 -8.27 -1.61 7.52
CA HIS A 388 -6.84 -1.85 7.70
C HIS A 388 -6.54 -2.72 8.93
N TRP A 389 -7.34 -2.58 10.01
CA TRP A 389 -7.11 -3.23 11.30
C TRP A 389 -7.72 -4.63 11.41
N ALA A 390 -8.84 -4.90 10.72
CA ALA A 390 -9.53 -6.17 10.86
C ALA A 390 -8.97 -7.26 9.93
N GLY A 391 -8.97 -8.51 10.39
CA GLY A 391 -8.49 -9.66 9.62
C GLY A 391 -7.07 -10.10 10.00
N THR A 392 -6.24 -10.38 9.01
CA THR A 392 -4.83 -10.80 9.20
C THR A 392 -3.97 -9.61 9.65
N ARG A 393 -2.83 -9.87 10.28
CA ARG A 393 -1.90 -8.81 10.70
C ARG A 393 -1.30 -8.12 9.46
N GLU A 394 -1.12 -6.81 9.55
CA GLU A 394 -0.42 -6.01 8.53
C GLU A 394 1.04 -6.44 8.43
N PHE A 395 1.63 -6.28 7.25
CA PHE A 395 3.05 -6.52 7.00
C PHE A 395 3.63 -5.41 6.14
N VAL A 396 4.95 -5.22 6.16
CA VAL A 396 5.60 -4.14 5.40
C VAL A 396 6.02 -4.60 4.01
N LEU A 397 5.63 -3.84 3.00
CA LEU A 397 6.16 -3.89 1.64
C LEU A 397 6.80 -2.55 1.31
N ASN A 398 7.88 -2.55 0.53
CA ASN A 398 8.46 -1.33 0.00
C ASN A 398 7.75 -0.87 -1.29
N THR A 399 8.13 0.30 -1.80
CA THR A 399 7.59 0.86 -3.06
C THR A 399 7.77 -0.06 -4.26
N GLU A 400 8.88 -0.79 -4.32
CA GLU A 400 9.22 -1.73 -5.40
C GLU A 400 8.33 -2.97 -5.40
N GLU A 401 8.16 -3.59 -4.24
CA GLU A 401 7.29 -4.74 -4.03
C GLU A 401 5.83 -4.34 -4.30
N LEU A 402 5.40 -3.16 -3.85
CA LEU A 402 4.07 -2.62 -4.12
C LEU A 402 3.83 -2.37 -5.60
N ALA A 403 4.78 -1.72 -6.29
CA ALA A 403 4.71 -1.49 -7.72
C ALA A 403 4.76 -2.80 -8.54
N THR A 404 5.29 -3.88 -7.97
CA THR A 404 5.31 -5.20 -8.65
C THR A 404 3.96 -5.92 -8.59
N ILE A 405 3.20 -5.73 -7.49
CA ILE A 405 1.90 -6.38 -7.28
C ILE A 405 0.71 -5.51 -7.71
N TRP A 406 0.97 -4.24 -8.02
CA TRP A 406 -0.01 -3.30 -8.52
C TRP A 406 0.68 -2.32 -9.46
N HIS A 407 0.44 -2.50 -10.75
CA HIS A 407 0.82 -1.55 -11.80
C HIS A 407 -0.04 -1.77 -13.04
N PHE A 408 -0.03 -0.78 -13.94
CA PHE A 408 -0.74 -0.89 -15.21
C PHE A 408 0.05 -1.77 -16.18
N PRO A 409 -0.60 -2.67 -16.93
CA PRO A 409 0.08 -3.59 -17.83
C PRO A 409 0.86 -2.82 -18.91
N VAL A 410 2.11 -3.23 -19.16
CA VAL A 410 2.99 -2.58 -20.13
C VAL A 410 2.77 -3.15 -21.54
N THR A 411 2.58 -2.28 -22.53
CA THR A 411 2.22 -2.67 -23.91
C THR A 411 3.39 -3.17 -24.76
N HIS A 412 4.61 -3.29 -24.20
CA HIS A 412 5.77 -3.82 -24.92
C HIS A 412 5.59 -5.28 -25.39
N GLU A 413 4.58 -5.98 -24.87
CA GLU A 413 4.14 -7.24 -25.44
C GLU A 413 3.08 -6.97 -26.51
N GLY A 414 3.47 -7.08 -27.79
CA GLY A 414 2.56 -7.21 -28.94
C GLY A 414 1.68 -8.48 -28.90
N ARG A 415 1.23 -8.89 -27.71
CA ARG A 415 0.31 -9.97 -27.43
C ARG A 415 -0.82 -9.44 -26.59
N ALA A 416 -1.94 -9.24 -27.29
CA ALA A 416 -3.29 -9.30 -26.77
C ALA A 416 -3.51 -8.51 -25.48
N GLY A 417 -3.80 -7.22 -25.67
CA GLY A 417 -4.63 -6.50 -24.71
C GLY A 417 -5.81 -7.38 -24.32
N ALA A 418 -6.00 -7.59 -23.02
CA ALA A 418 -7.25 -8.13 -22.53
C ALA A 418 -8.36 -7.27 -23.13
N PRO A 419 -9.27 -7.83 -23.96
CA PRO A 419 -10.24 -7.05 -24.72
C PRO A 419 -11.24 -6.27 -23.84
N MET A 420 -11.17 -6.49 -22.51
CA MET A 420 -12.10 -5.97 -21.51
C MET A 420 -11.43 -5.08 -20.45
N LEU A 421 -10.19 -4.61 -20.68
CA LEU A 421 -9.65 -3.52 -19.86
C LEU A 421 -10.35 -2.22 -20.28
N SER A 422 -10.83 -1.42 -19.32
CA SER A 422 -11.22 -0.03 -19.59
C SER A 422 -10.05 0.72 -20.20
N GLN A 423 -10.18 1.14 -21.44
CA GLN A 423 -9.10 1.77 -22.18
C GLN A 423 -9.67 2.97 -22.91
N THR A 424 -9.20 4.16 -22.55
CA THR A 424 -9.57 5.40 -23.27
C THR A 424 -9.11 5.29 -24.73
N LYS A 425 -10.03 5.60 -25.66
CA LYS A 425 -9.77 5.54 -27.11
C LYS A 425 -8.89 6.72 -27.53
N ALA A 426 -7.58 6.49 -27.56
CA ALA A 426 -6.55 7.41 -28.04
C ALA A 426 -6.45 8.74 -27.26
N LYS A 427 -5.25 9.33 -27.31
CA LYS A 427 -4.95 10.65 -26.76
C LYS A 427 -5.95 11.65 -27.34
N LYS A 428 -6.73 12.34 -26.48
CA LYS A 428 -7.48 13.52 -26.93
C LYS A 428 -6.43 14.49 -27.48
N SER A 429 -6.42 14.72 -28.79
CA SER A 429 -5.52 15.73 -29.34
C SER A 429 -5.88 17.04 -28.66
N GLU A 430 -4.90 17.69 -28.04
CA GLU A 430 -5.08 19.08 -27.63
C GLU A 430 -5.60 19.85 -28.83
N ALA A 431 -6.67 20.63 -28.64
CA ALA A 431 -7.14 21.51 -29.70
C ALA A 431 -5.97 22.42 -30.08
N PRO A 432 -5.62 22.55 -31.37
CA PRO A 432 -4.50 23.40 -31.78
C PRO A 432 -4.68 24.78 -31.16
N SER A 433 -3.62 25.29 -30.53
CA SER A 433 -3.61 26.55 -29.77
C SER A 433 -3.92 27.79 -30.61
N TYR A 434 -3.99 27.64 -31.93
CA TYR A 434 -4.50 28.64 -32.85
C TYR A 434 -5.84 28.17 -33.43
N LEU A 435 -6.94 28.51 -32.76
CA LEU A 435 -8.17 28.74 -33.50
C LEU A 435 -7.95 29.98 -34.37
N PRO A 436 -8.08 29.91 -35.70
CA PRO A 436 -8.10 31.10 -36.53
C PRO A 436 -9.32 31.92 -36.12
N THR A 437 -9.11 33.01 -35.39
CA THR A 437 -10.10 34.10 -35.36
C THR A 437 -10.11 34.72 -36.75
N GLU A 438 -11.29 34.98 -37.31
CA GLU A 438 -11.62 35.39 -38.69
C GLU A 438 -10.85 36.59 -39.30
N ASN A 439 -9.80 37.12 -38.67
CA ASN A 439 -9.20 38.39 -39.05
C ASN A 439 -7.76 38.35 -39.55
N GLU A 440 -7.23 37.21 -40.03
CA GLU A 440 -5.95 37.23 -40.76
C GLU A 440 -6.02 36.37 -42.02
N ASN A 441 -6.37 37.03 -43.12
CA ASN A 441 -6.35 36.48 -44.47
C ASN A 441 -4.89 36.59 -44.99
N PRO A 442 -4.16 35.48 -45.22
CA PRO A 442 -2.74 35.53 -45.56
C PRO A 442 -2.47 35.86 -47.05
N PHE A 443 -3.49 36.30 -47.78
CA PHE A 443 -3.40 36.71 -49.19
C PHE A 443 -3.72 38.20 -49.37
N LYS A 444 -2.88 39.08 -48.81
CA LYS A 444 -2.68 40.42 -49.36
C LYS A 444 -1.18 40.69 -49.47
N SER A 445 -0.70 40.47 -50.69
CA SER A 445 0.65 40.70 -51.17
C SER A 445 1.08 42.16 -51.01
N SER A 446 2.33 42.32 -50.57
CA SER A 446 3.31 43.34 -50.98
C SER A 446 2.79 44.54 -51.77
N GLY A 447 2.93 45.72 -51.19
CA GLY A 447 2.72 46.98 -51.89
C GLY A 447 3.68 47.16 -53.07
N GLN A 448 3.13 47.71 -54.15
CA GLN A 448 3.84 48.61 -55.06
C GLN A 448 2.84 49.62 -55.63
N GLU A 449 3.29 50.87 -55.67
CA GLU A 449 2.56 52.10 -55.99
C GLU A 449 1.99 52.12 -57.40
N ALA A 450 0.80 52.73 -57.57
CA ALA A 450 0.41 53.39 -58.80
C ALA A 450 -0.51 54.58 -58.49
N ALA A 451 -0.17 55.72 -59.08
CA ALA A 451 -0.71 57.05 -58.81
C ALA A 451 -2.17 57.27 -59.23
N SER A 452 -2.88 58.14 -58.51
CA SER A 452 -4.06 58.90 -58.96
C SER A 452 -3.66 60.02 -59.95
N PRO A 453 -4.55 60.70 -60.72
CA PRO A 453 -6.03 60.74 -60.72
C PRO A 453 -6.61 60.51 -62.15
N THR A 454 -7.91 60.55 -62.48
CA THR A 454 -8.78 61.75 -62.62
C THR A 454 -10.14 61.32 -63.22
N SER A 455 -11.17 62.10 -62.93
CA SER A 455 -12.58 62.11 -63.39
C SER A 455 -12.90 61.73 -64.84
N ALA A 456 -14.05 61.08 -65.07
CA ALA A 456 -15.16 61.64 -65.88
C ALA A 456 -16.40 60.73 -65.92
N SER A 457 -17.54 61.39 -65.98
CA SER A 457 -18.94 60.98 -66.12
C SER A 457 -19.30 60.04 -67.27
N GLY A 458 -20.37 59.25 -67.10
CA GLY A 458 -21.16 58.69 -68.20
C GLY A 458 -22.29 57.77 -67.73
N ASP A 459 -23.53 58.26 -67.78
CA ASP A 459 -24.75 57.47 -67.58
C ASP A 459 -24.99 56.43 -68.71
N ALA A 460 -25.85 55.46 -68.39
CA ALA A 460 -26.13 54.19 -69.07
C ALA A 460 -26.63 54.25 -70.54
N PRO A 461 -26.65 53.09 -71.23
CA PRO A 461 -27.69 52.81 -72.20
C PRO A 461 -28.54 51.60 -71.81
N SER A 462 -29.84 51.87 -71.82
CA SER A 462 -30.97 50.94 -71.92
C SER A 462 -30.96 50.16 -73.24
N ASN A 463 -31.18 48.84 -73.20
CA ASN A 463 -32.03 48.14 -74.17
C ASN A 463 -32.45 46.74 -73.68
N LEU A 464 -33.76 46.61 -73.48
CA LEU A 464 -34.66 45.46 -73.24
C LEU A 464 -34.71 44.51 -74.48
N PRO A 465 -35.60 43.49 -74.65
CA PRO A 465 -36.74 42.96 -73.85
C PRO A 465 -36.75 41.40 -73.75
N THR A 466 -37.72 40.63 -73.21
CA THR A 466 -39.14 40.74 -72.81
C THR A 466 -39.36 39.86 -71.59
#